data_AF-A0A1X0U6Y9-F1
#
_entry.id   AF-A0A1X0U6Y9-F1
#
_cell.length_a   1.000
_cell.length_b   1.000
_cell.length_c   1.000
_cell.angle_alpha   90.00
_cell.angle_beta   90.00
_cell.angle_gamma   90.00
#
_symmetry.space_group_name_H-M   'P 1'
#
loop_
_entity.id
_entity.type
_entity.pdbx_description
1 polymer ?
#
loop_
_entity_poly.entity_id
_entity_poly.type
_entity_poly.pdbx_seq_one_letter_code
_entity_poly.pdbx_strand_id
1 'polypeptide(L)'
;MTGLEFRLMMEQFGRDRLPFPLQIRATARSAAEYHHQCHEASIGVAAKMDEDLREAGRILLDPRLRIEVVGHTRSTSAADGSADVKIRGHAAIRHDSAAVLIQQPGLDDSSGGPVTVRLVASYRAVNAVLDALPESPKGSNPRIDIPRPSPIGQSTANSVVFDSATGSTSREHFDRLLGRRRTSAGEILLCPGKATDNRVEMDLAGFHWLDNADDGRYLVRSGSTVSVIPASDSDVAAEVRRLAAELPAET
;
A
#
# COMPACT_ATOMS: atom_id res chain seq x y z
N MET A 1 1.65 -19.26 0.28
CA MET A 1 2.52 -19.92 -0.71
C MET A 1 3.87 -19.20 -0.75
N THR A 2 4.94 -19.84 -1.22
CA THR A 2 6.23 -19.17 -1.38
C THR A 2 6.13 -18.07 -2.44
N GLY A 3 7.08 -17.13 -2.47
CA GLY A 3 7.12 -16.14 -3.54
C GLY A 3 7.23 -16.81 -4.91
N LEU A 4 8.13 -17.78 -5.06
CA LEU A 4 8.31 -18.51 -6.30
C LEU A 4 7.03 -19.22 -6.78
N GLU A 5 6.31 -19.89 -5.88
CA GLU A 5 4.99 -20.48 -6.17
C GLU A 5 4.01 -19.41 -6.67
N PHE A 6 3.93 -18.26 -6.00
CA PHE A 6 3.03 -17.18 -6.40
C PHE A 6 3.37 -16.63 -7.80
N ARG A 7 4.66 -16.46 -8.12
CA ARG A 7 5.09 -16.04 -9.47
C ARG A 7 4.63 -17.03 -10.54
N LEU A 8 4.87 -18.33 -10.33
CA LEU A 8 4.46 -19.35 -11.29
C LEU A 8 2.93 -19.45 -11.41
N MET A 9 2.20 -19.23 -10.33
CA MET A 9 0.74 -19.13 -10.36
C MET A 9 0.29 -17.95 -11.25
N MET A 10 0.87 -16.76 -11.08
CA MET A 10 0.55 -15.61 -11.94
C MET A 10 0.87 -15.87 -13.42
N GLU A 11 1.98 -16.54 -13.71
CA GLU A 11 2.35 -16.95 -15.08
C GLU A 11 1.31 -17.90 -15.70
N GLN A 12 0.75 -18.83 -14.92
CA GLN A 12 -0.35 -19.70 -15.38
C GLN A 12 -1.62 -18.92 -15.76
N PHE A 13 -1.88 -17.78 -15.11
CA PHE A 13 -2.96 -16.86 -15.45
C PHE A 13 -2.60 -15.88 -16.58
N GLY A 14 -1.43 -16.04 -17.21
CA GLY A 14 -0.99 -15.22 -18.34
C GLY A 14 -0.41 -13.86 -17.93
N ARG A 15 0.00 -13.69 -16.67
CA ARG A 15 0.71 -12.49 -16.21
C ARG A 15 2.21 -12.77 -16.05
N ASP A 16 3.01 -12.02 -16.80
CA ASP A 16 4.48 -12.00 -16.73
C ASP A 16 5.01 -11.12 -15.59
N ARG A 17 4.17 -10.22 -15.06
CA ARG A 17 4.49 -9.29 -13.97
C ARG A 17 3.62 -9.53 -12.75
N LEU A 18 4.25 -9.41 -11.58
CA LEU A 18 3.56 -9.47 -10.30
C LEU A 18 2.73 -8.20 -10.07
N PRO A 19 1.57 -8.30 -9.41
CA PRO A 19 0.80 -7.13 -8.97
C PRO A 19 1.66 -6.24 -8.07
N PHE A 20 1.73 -4.94 -8.35
CA PHE A 20 2.39 -3.99 -7.46
C PHE A 20 1.71 -4.00 -6.08
N PRO A 21 2.44 -3.96 -4.95
CA PRO A 21 3.89 -3.77 -4.81
C PRO A 21 4.70 -5.08 -4.64
N LEU A 22 4.13 -6.24 -4.98
CA LEU A 22 4.79 -7.53 -4.75
C LEU A 22 6.06 -7.65 -5.59
N GLN A 23 7.11 -8.18 -4.97
CA GLN A 23 8.41 -8.39 -5.60
C GLN A 23 9.00 -9.72 -5.17
N ILE A 24 9.55 -10.46 -6.13
CA ILE A 24 10.20 -11.74 -5.87
C ILE A 24 11.53 -11.74 -6.60
N ARG A 25 12.59 -11.98 -5.85
CA ARG A 25 13.95 -12.15 -6.39
C ARG A 25 14.35 -13.60 -6.22
N ALA A 26 14.71 -14.25 -7.33
CA ALA A 26 15.27 -15.60 -7.28
C ALA A 26 16.64 -15.57 -6.58
N THR A 27 16.88 -16.54 -5.71
CA THR A 27 18.14 -16.69 -4.94
C THR A 27 19.00 -17.85 -5.43
N ALA A 28 18.57 -18.55 -6.50
CA ALA A 28 19.30 -19.65 -7.09
C ALA A 28 20.70 -19.21 -7.59
N ARG A 29 21.70 -20.04 -7.35
CA ARG A 29 23.10 -19.78 -7.74
C ARG A 29 23.43 -20.27 -9.14
N SER A 30 22.54 -21.05 -9.76
CA SER A 30 22.70 -21.55 -11.12
C SER A 30 21.36 -21.72 -11.83
N ALA A 31 21.39 -21.83 -13.17
CA ALA A 31 20.19 -22.13 -13.96
C ALA A 31 19.58 -23.50 -13.61
N ALA A 32 20.42 -24.51 -13.33
CA ALA A 32 19.95 -25.83 -12.93
C ALA A 32 19.23 -25.79 -11.57
N GLU A 33 19.79 -25.06 -10.60
CA GLU A 33 19.14 -24.84 -9.29
C GLU A 33 17.83 -24.08 -9.47
N TYR A 34 17.79 -23.05 -10.32
CA TYR A 34 16.57 -22.31 -10.61
C TYR A 34 15.49 -23.17 -11.27
N HIS A 35 15.87 -24.02 -12.24
CA HIS A 35 14.93 -24.95 -12.88
C HIS A 35 14.37 -25.97 -11.88
N HIS A 36 15.23 -26.51 -11.00
CA HIS A 36 14.77 -27.40 -9.94
C HIS A 36 13.79 -26.70 -8.99
N GLN A 37 14.12 -25.48 -8.54
CA GLN A 37 13.21 -24.68 -7.71
C GLN A 37 11.88 -24.38 -8.42
N CYS A 38 11.90 -24.07 -9.72
CA CYS A 38 10.68 -23.85 -10.50
C CYS A 38 9.84 -25.13 -10.61
N HIS A 39 10.49 -26.28 -10.79
CA HIS A 39 9.80 -27.57 -10.83
C HIS A 39 9.07 -27.86 -9.50
N GLU A 40 9.78 -27.76 -8.38
CA GLU A 40 9.19 -27.96 -7.04
C GLU A 40 8.04 -26.98 -6.77
N ALA A 41 8.24 -25.70 -7.11
CA ALA A 41 7.20 -24.69 -6.96
C ALA A 41 5.98 -24.97 -7.85
N SER A 42 6.17 -25.49 -9.07
CA SER A 42 5.04 -25.84 -9.96
C SER A 42 4.17 -26.97 -9.39
N ILE A 43 4.79 -27.99 -8.78
CA ILE A 43 4.09 -29.06 -8.05
C ILE A 43 3.33 -28.47 -6.87
N GLY A 44 4.00 -27.58 -6.11
CA GLY A 44 3.41 -26.90 -4.96
C GLY A 44 2.21 -26.02 -5.30
N VAL A 45 2.22 -25.34 -6.46
CA VAL A 45 1.09 -24.57 -6.99
C VAL A 45 -0.05 -25.50 -7.39
N ALA A 46 0.24 -26.56 -8.16
CA ALA A 46 -0.78 -27.50 -8.61
C ALA A 46 -1.54 -28.14 -7.43
N ALA A 47 -0.83 -28.48 -6.35
CA ALA A 47 -1.42 -29.04 -5.14
C ALA A 47 -2.32 -28.06 -4.37
N LYS A 48 -2.14 -26.74 -4.55
CA LYS A 48 -2.92 -25.68 -3.88
C LYS A 48 -4.04 -25.11 -4.76
N MET A 49 -4.13 -25.50 -6.03
CA MET A 49 -5.05 -24.92 -7.01
C MET A 49 -6.47 -25.45 -6.83
N ASP A 50 -7.17 -24.95 -5.81
CA ASP A 50 -8.60 -25.12 -5.59
C ASP A 50 -9.42 -24.07 -6.39
N GLU A 51 -10.76 -24.11 -6.28
CA GLU A 51 -11.60 -23.14 -7.02
C GLU A 51 -11.45 -21.71 -6.49
N ASP A 52 -11.25 -21.55 -5.18
CA ASP A 52 -11.05 -20.23 -4.56
C ASP A 52 -9.77 -19.56 -5.08
N LEU A 53 -8.68 -20.32 -5.21
CA LEU A 53 -7.43 -19.83 -5.76
C LEU A 53 -7.53 -19.56 -7.26
N ARG A 54 -8.31 -20.36 -8.01
CA ARG A 54 -8.60 -20.09 -9.42
C ARG A 54 -9.36 -18.79 -9.58
N GLU A 55 -10.38 -18.56 -8.77
CA GLU A 55 -11.17 -17.33 -8.82
C GLU A 55 -10.34 -16.12 -8.41
N ALA A 56 -9.52 -16.24 -7.36
CA ALA A 56 -8.57 -15.21 -6.99
C ALA A 56 -7.63 -14.84 -8.16
N GLY A 57 -7.12 -15.84 -8.89
CA GLY A 57 -6.30 -15.63 -10.09
C GLY A 57 -7.04 -14.87 -11.21
N ARG A 58 -8.30 -15.22 -11.48
CA ARG A 58 -9.15 -14.50 -12.46
C ARG A 58 -9.39 -13.05 -12.05
N ILE A 59 -9.68 -12.81 -10.77
CA ILE A 59 -9.87 -11.45 -10.21
C ILE A 59 -8.60 -10.62 -10.33
N LEU A 60 -7.43 -11.20 -10.07
CA LEU A 60 -6.14 -10.52 -10.20
C LEU A 60 -5.79 -10.14 -11.64
N LEU A 61 -6.33 -10.88 -12.63
CA LEU A 61 -6.12 -10.60 -14.06
C LEU A 61 -7.06 -9.51 -14.59
N ASP A 62 -8.29 -9.46 -14.10
CA ASP A 62 -9.37 -8.57 -14.55
C ASP A 62 -10.04 -7.80 -13.39
N PRO A 63 -9.30 -7.04 -12.56
CA PRO A 63 -9.91 -6.25 -11.50
C PRO A 63 -10.67 -5.05 -12.05
N ARG A 64 -11.71 -4.63 -11.32
CA ARG A 64 -12.35 -3.32 -11.50
C ARG A 64 -11.67 -2.23 -10.67
N LEU A 65 -11.10 -2.62 -9.53
CA LEU A 65 -10.37 -1.73 -8.63
C LEU A 65 -9.22 -2.50 -8.00
N ARG A 66 -8.07 -1.85 -7.90
CA ARG A 66 -6.93 -2.32 -7.12
C ARG A 66 -6.67 -1.37 -5.96
N ILE A 67 -6.35 -1.92 -4.80
CA ILE A 67 -5.90 -1.19 -3.62
C ILE A 67 -4.48 -1.66 -3.34
N GLU A 68 -3.52 -0.76 -3.44
CA GLU A 68 -2.10 -1.07 -3.35
C GLU A 68 -1.53 -0.41 -2.10
N VAL A 69 -0.96 -1.20 -1.19
CA VAL A 69 -0.43 -0.76 0.10
C VAL A 69 1.07 -1.02 0.12
N VAL A 70 1.87 0.05 0.16
CA VAL A 70 3.33 -0.06 0.18
C VAL A 70 3.91 0.88 1.22
N GLY A 71 4.96 0.46 1.91
CA GLY A 71 5.62 1.30 2.91
C GLY A 71 6.74 0.57 3.61
N HIS A 72 7.21 1.14 4.71
CA HIS A 72 8.24 0.57 5.56
C HIS A 72 7.79 0.65 7.02
N THR A 73 8.20 -0.34 7.80
CA THR A 73 8.09 -0.37 9.26
C THR A 73 9.44 -0.75 9.85
N ARG A 74 9.77 -0.14 10.98
CA ARG A 74 11.02 -0.40 11.69
C ARG A 74 10.92 -1.77 12.37
N SER A 75 11.80 -2.70 11.99
CA SER A 75 11.88 -3.98 12.68
C SER A 75 12.53 -3.83 14.05
N THR A 76 11.89 -4.43 15.06
CA THR A 76 12.44 -4.59 16.42
C THR A 76 13.26 -5.87 16.57
N SER A 77 13.26 -6.77 15.58
CA SER A 77 13.84 -8.11 15.65
C SER A 77 15.24 -8.23 15.03
N ALA A 78 15.78 -7.16 14.44
CA ALA A 78 17.10 -7.19 13.83
C ALA A 78 18.21 -7.10 14.90
N ALA A 79 18.94 -8.20 15.08
CA ALA A 79 20.00 -8.37 16.07
C ALA A 79 21.18 -7.38 15.92
N ASP A 80 21.31 -6.71 14.76
CA ASP A 80 22.40 -5.76 14.45
C ASP A 80 21.94 -4.31 14.32
N GLY A 81 20.77 -3.98 14.89
CA GLY A 81 20.17 -2.66 14.80
C GLY A 81 18.94 -2.67 13.90
N SER A 82 17.99 -1.79 14.21
CA SER A 82 16.69 -1.75 13.55
C SER A 82 16.81 -1.49 12.04
N ALA A 83 16.54 -2.51 11.23
CA ALA A 83 16.39 -2.37 9.79
C ALA A 83 14.93 -2.03 9.44
N ASP A 84 14.73 -1.22 8.40
CA ASP A 84 13.42 -0.97 7.84
C ASP A 84 12.97 -2.20 7.04
N VAL A 85 11.75 -2.65 7.33
CA VAL A 85 11.10 -3.80 6.74
C VAL A 85 9.97 -3.33 5.85
N LYS A 86 9.92 -3.82 4.62
CA LYS A 86 8.94 -3.34 3.64
C LYS A 86 7.59 -4.02 3.78
N ILE A 87 6.56 -3.18 3.81
CA ILE A 87 5.14 -3.52 3.81
C ILE A 87 4.66 -3.64 2.38
N ARG A 88 3.94 -4.73 2.07
CA ARG A 88 3.37 -5.01 0.74
C ARG A 88 2.01 -5.67 0.87
N GLY A 89 0.97 -4.92 0.53
CA GLY A 89 -0.41 -5.40 0.39
C GLY A 89 -0.96 -5.05 -0.98
N HIS A 90 -1.81 -5.93 -1.52
CA HIS A 90 -2.54 -5.68 -2.76
C HIS A 90 -3.93 -6.30 -2.63
N ALA A 91 -4.99 -5.55 -2.94
CA ALA A 91 -6.32 -6.11 -3.15
C ALA A 91 -6.78 -5.82 -4.57
N ALA A 92 -7.31 -6.84 -5.24
CA ALA A 92 -8.00 -6.73 -6.52
C ALA A 92 -9.47 -7.04 -6.28
N ILE A 93 -10.35 -6.13 -6.68
CA ILE A 93 -11.80 -6.23 -6.46
C ILE A 93 -12.50 -6.39 -7.80
N ARG A 94 -13.42 -7.36 -7.88
CA ARG A 94 -14.25 -7.62 -9.06
C ARG A 94 -15.62 -8.09 -8.61
N HIS A 95 -16.66 -7.33 -8.93
CA HIS A 95 -18.04 -7.59 -8.52
C HIS A 95 -18.18 -7.72 -6.98
N ASP A 96 -18.69 -8.84 -6.50
CA ASP A 96 -18.93 -9.15 -5.08
C ASP A 96 -17.74 -9.82 -4.38
N SER A 97 -16.65 -10.05 -5.11
CA SER A 97 -15.48 -10.78 -4.66
C SER A 97 -14.19 -9.98 -4.81
N ALA A 98 -13.18 -10.36 -4.03
CA ALA A 98 -11.87 -9.74 -4.07
C ALA A 98 -10.76 -10.75 -3.74
N ALA A 99 -9.64 -10.61 -4.44
CA ALA A 99 -8.40 -11.30 -4.13
C ALA A 99 -7.50 -10.35 -3.32
N VAL A 100 -7.06 -10.79 -2.15
CA VAL A 100 -6.16 -10.02 -1.28
C VAL A 100 -4.83 -10.75 -1.14
N LEU A 101 -3.76 -10.00 -1.35
CA LEU A 101 -2.38 -10.42 -1.29
C LEU A 101 -1.67 -9.67 -0.18
N ILE A 102 -0.99 -10.39 0.71
CA ILE A 102 -0.03 -9.80 1.64
C ILE A 102 1.27 -10.56 1.49
N GLN A 103 2.34 -9.83 1.19
CA GLN A 103 3.66 -10.41 1.05
C GLN A 103 4.48 -10.15 2.31
N GLN A 104 4.96 -11.25 2.91
CA GLN A 104 5.89 -11.17 4.02
C GLN A 104 7.21 -10.55 3.57
N PRO A 105 7.93 -9.86 4.47
CA PRO A 105 9.28 -9.38 4.17
C PRO A 105 10.20 -10.51 3.71
N GLY A 106 11.15 -10.21 2.81
CA GLY A 106 12.30 -11.09 2.60
C GLY A 106 13.58 -10.43 3.10
N LEU A 107 14.70 -10.70 2.43
CA LEU A 107 16.04 -10.34 2.93
C LEU A 107 16.33 -8.84 2.83
N ASP A 108 15.78 -8.18 1.82
CA ASP A 108 15.99 -6.77 1.51
C ASP A 108 14.76 -6.14 0.85
N ASP A 109 14.83 -4.85 0.51
CA ASP A 109 13.74 -4.11 -0.13
C ASP A 109 13.30 -4.71 -1.48
N SER A 110 14.18 -5.46 -2.14
CA SER A 110 13.97 -6.04 -3.47
C SER A 110 13.58 -7.52 -3.46
N SER A 111 13.60 -8.16 -2.30
CA SER A 111 13.33 -9.58 -2.13
C SER A 111 12.16 -9.75 -1.18
N GLY A 112 10.96 -9.92 -1.72
CA GLY A 112 9.79 -10.27 -0.92
C GLY A 112 9.77 -11.76 -0.58
N GLY A 113 9.20 -12.09 0.58
CA GLY A 113 9.04 -13.44 1.10
C GLY A 113 7.77 -14.13 0.60
N PRO A 114 7.25 -15.11 1.37
CA PRO A 114 6.00 -15.80 1.09
C PRO A 114 4.81 -14.83 0.90
N VAL A 115 3.88 -15.23 0.03
CA VAL A 115 2.65 -14.48 -0.27
C VAL A 115 1.46 -15.24 0.28
N THR A 116 0.65 -14.55 1.07
CA THR A 116 -0.68 -14.98 1.47
C THR A 116 -1.67 -14.52 0.41
N VAL A 117 -2.46 -15.45 -0.15
CA VAL A 117 -3.53 -15.17 -1.11
C VAL A 117 -4.85 -15.52 -0.45
N ARG A 118 -5.80 -14.58 -0.42
CA ARG A 118 -7.13 -14.77 0.17
C ARG A 118 -8.20 -14.37 -0.83
N LEU A 119 -9.17 -15.24 -1.07
CA LEU A 119 -10.44 -14.85 -1.68
C LEU A 119 -11.38 -14.38 -0.56
N VAL A 120 -11.94 -13.18 -0.71
CA VAL A 120 -12.88 -12.59 0.25
C VAL A 120 -14.02 -11.91 -0.47
N ALA A 121 -15.14 -11.69 0.21
CA ALA A 121 -16.18 -10.80 -0.30
C ALA A 121 -15.63 -9.37 -0.48
N SER A 122 -16.05 -8.66 -1.52
CA SER A 122 -15.50 -7.36 -1.91
C SER A 122 -15.56 -6.31 -0.79
N TYR A 123 -16.64 -6.31 0.00
CA TYR A 123 -16.79 -5.40 1.14
C TYR A 123 -15.75 -5.60 2.25
N ARG A 124 -15.10 -6.78 2.31
CA ARG A 124 -14.01 -7.10 3.26
C ARG A 124 -12.63 -6.75 2.75
N ALA A 125 -12.47 -6.48 1.45
CA ALA A 125 -11.18 -6.29 0.80
C ALA A 125 -10.34 -5.18 1.46
N VAL A 126 -10.97 -4.04 1.78
CA VAL A 126 -10.30 -2.89 2.41
C VAL A 126 -9.69 -3.29 3.75
N ASN A 127 -10.46 -3.90 4.65
CA ASN A 127 -9.90 -4.28 5.95
C ASN A 127 -8.83 -5.37 5.77
N ALA A 128 -9.09 -6.35 4.90
CA ALA A 128 -8.17 -7.47 4.68
C ALA A 128 -6.82 -7.06 4.10
N VAL A 129 -6.74 -6.01 3.26
CA VAL A 129 -5.45 -5.51 2.74
C VAL A 129 -4.75 -4.60 3.75
N LEU A 130 -5.50 -3.90 4.59
CA LEU A 130 -4.95 -3.07 5.67
C LEU A 130 -4.36 -3.91 6.82
N ASP A 131 -4.66 -5.22 6.89
CA ASP A 131 -3.94 -6.18 7.75
C ASP A 131 -2.41 -6.20 7.46
N ALA A 132 -1.96 -5.63 6.33
CA ALA A 132 -0.53 -5.46 6.03
C ALA A 132 0.13 -4.31 6.83
N LEU A 133 -0.66 -3.37 7.36
CA LEU A 133 -0.14 -2.27 8.17
C LEU A 133 0.25 -2.76 9.57
N PRO A 134 1.30 -2.19 10.19
CA PRO A 134 1.60 -2.47 11.59
C PRO A 134 0.47 -1.97 12.49
N GLU A 135 0.32 -2.55 13.68
CA GLU A 135 -0.57 -1.99 14.70
C GLU A 135 -0.02 -0.65 15.20
N SER A 136 -0.88 0.36 15.28
CA SER A 136 -0.52 1.69 15.78
C SER A 136 -1.77 2.39 16.31
N PRO A 137 -1.74 2.98 17.52
CA PRO A 137 -2.87 3.75 18.01
C PRO A 137 -3.11 4.98 17.15
N LYS A 138 -4.30 5.58 17.27
CA LYS A 138 -4.59 6.88 16.67
C LYS A 138 -3.68 7.96 17.26
N GLY A 139 -3.09 8.80 16.41
CA GLY A 139 -2.32 9.96 16.84
C GLY A 139 -3.10 10.92 17.74
N SER A 140 -2.40 11.60 18.65
CA SER A 140 -3.00 12.50 19.64
C SER A 140 -3.05 13.98 19.23
N ASN A 141 -2.25 14.39 18.24
CA ASN A 141 -2.23 15.78 17.78
C ASN A 141 -3.51 16.11 16.98
N PRO A 142 -4.01 17.36 17.07
CA PRO A 142 -5.10 17.80 16.23
C PRO A 142 -4.71 17.76 14.75
N ARG A 143 -5.72 17.78 13.87
CA ARG A 143 -5.50 17.93 12.43
C ARG A 143 -4.66 19.18 12.14
N ILE A 144 -3.67 19.03 11.27
CA ILE A 144 -2.81 20.12 10.81
C ILE A 144 -3.04 20.31 9.31
N ASP A 145 -3.33 21.54 8.90
CA ASP A 145 -3.53 21.90 7.50
C ASP A 145 -2.46 22.92 7.07
N ILE A 146 -1.71 22.60 6.02
CA ILE A 146 -0.65 23.44 5.47
C ILE A 146 -0.98 23.77 4.01
N PRO A 147 -1.30 25.02 3.66
CA PRO A 147 -1.46 25.42 2.27
C PRO A 147 -0.17 25.15 1.47
N ARG A 148 -0.27 24.53 0.30
CA ARG A 148 0.88 24.45 -0.61
C ARG A 148 1.09 25.82 -1.28
N PRO A 149 2.32 26.32 -1.35
CA PRO A 149 2.59 27.52 -2.14
C PRO A 149 2.15 27.24 -3.59
N SER A 150 1.22 28.04 -4.10
CA SER A 150 0.82 27.93 -5.50
C SER A 150 2.00 28.25 -6.41
N PRO A 151 2.16 27.56 -7.55
CA PRO A 151 3.09 27.98 -8.59
C PRO A 151 2.73 29.42 -8.98
N ILE A 152 3.67 30.33 -8.76
CA ILE A 152 3.71 31.77 -9.09
C ILE A 152 2.51 32.28 -9.91
N GLY A 153 1.70 33.16 -9.32
CA GLY A 153 0.88 34.11 -10.07
C GLY A 153 -0.62 34.16 -9.77
N GLN A 154 -1.04 34.33 -8.51
CA GLN A 154 -2.33 34.96 -8.17
C GLN A 154 -2.35 35.31 -6.66
N SER A 155 -1.63 36.38 -6.29
CA SER A 155 -1.79 37.01 -4.99
C SER A 155 -2.97 37.96 -5.07
N THR A 156 -4.14 37.55 -4.59
CA THR A 156 -5.23 38.48 -4.29
C THR A 156 -4.90 39.18 -2.96
N ALA A 157 -4.66 40.48 -3.04
CA ALA A 157 -4.00 41.31 -2.04
C ALA A 157 -4.75 41.54 -0.70
N ASN A 158 -5.71 40.70 -0.31
CA ASN A 158 -6.56 40.94 0.87
C ASN A 158 -6.55 39.84 1.96
N SER A 159 -5.73 38.77 1.87
CA SER A 159 -5.68 37.72 2.93
C SER A 159 -4.41 37.70 3.80
N VAL A 160 -3.47 38.62 3.58
CA VAL A 160 -2.06 38.45 4.02
C VAL A 160 -1.83 38.70 5.52
N VAL A 161 -2.78 39.32 6.24
CA VAL A 161 -2.54 39.79 7.62
C VAL A 161 -2.99 38.79 8.71
N PHE A 162 -3.92 37.86 8.41
CA PHE A 162 -4.36 36.82 9.36
C PHE A 162 -3.75 35.42 9.12
N ASP A 163 -3.20 35.18 7.92
CA ASP A 163 -2.65 33.89 7.49
C ASP A 163 -1.22 33.66 8.00
N SER A 164 -0.50 34.72 8.38
CA SER A 164 0.90 34.65 8.78
C SER A 164 1.14 34.11 10.20
N ALA A 165 0.28 34.43 11.17
CA ALA A 165 0.43 33.96 12.56
C ALA A 165 -0.07 32.53 12.80
N THR A 166 -1.12 32.12 12.09
CA THR A 166 -1.67 30.75 12.15
C THR A 166 -0.90 29.80 11.22
N GLY A 167 -0.38 30.31 10.10
CA GLY A 167 0.49 29.57 9.20
C GLY A 167 1.85 29.24 9.82
N SER A 168 2.46 30.13 10.61
CA SER A 168 3.71 29.84 11.31
C SER A 168 3.54 28.74 12.35
N THR A 169 2.49 28.82 13.18
CA THR A 169 2.21 27.83 14.22
C THR A 169 1.80 26.46 13.65
N SER A 170 1.00 26.44 12.58
CA SER A 170 0.65 25.19 11.88
C SER A 170 1.88 24.54 11.26
N ARG A 171 2.76 25.34 10.64
CA ARG A 171 4.01 24.85 10.04
C ARG A 171 5.00 24.35 11.09
N GLU A 172 5.16 25.05 12.21
CA GLU A 172 5.96 24.58 13.34
C GLU A 172 5.41 23.26 13.91
N HIS A 173 4.09 23.12 14.02
CA HIS A 173 3.46 21.87 14.45
C HIS A 173 3.68 20.74 13.45
N PHE A 174 3.59 21.03 12.15
CA PHE A 174 3.87 20.08 11.07
C PHE A 174 5.32 19.61 11.09
N ASP A 175 6.28 20.54 11.15
CA ASP A 175 7.71 20.25 11.18
C ASP A 175 8.06 19.45 12.45
N ARG A 176 7.47 19.81 13.60
CA ARG A 176 7.62 19.06 14.85
C ARG A 176 7.08 17.64 14.73
N LEU A 177 5.91 17.45 14.09
CA LEU A 177 5.29 16.14 13.92
C LEU A 177 6.11 15.25 12.97
N LEU A 178 6.58 15.79 11.84
CA LEU A 178 7.40 15.05 10.87
C LEU A 178 8.84 14.83 11.31
N GLY A 179 9.33 15.65 12.24
CA GLY A 179 10.61 15.50 12.92
C GLY A 179 10.61 14.42 14.01
N ARG A 180 9.44 13.89 14.40
CA ARG A 180 9.37 12.77 15.35
C ARG A 180 9.99 11.51 14.76
N ARG A 181 10.45 10.62 15.67
CA ARG A 181 10.93 9.30 15.29
C ARG A 181 9.78 8.48 14.71
N ARG A 182 9.80 8.34 13.39
CA ARG A 182 8.89 7.48 12.65
C ARG A 182 9.22 6.02 12.91
N THR A 183 8.18 5.24 13.22
CA THR A 183 8.26 3.78 13.24
C THR A 183 7.93 3.24 11.87
N SER A 184 6.98 3.85 11.16
CA SER A 184 6.52 3.34 9.89
C SER A 184 5.96 4.46 9.01
N ALA A 185 6.00 4.28 7.69
CA ALA A 185 5.35 5.19 6.75
C ALA A 185 5.13 4.51 5.40
N GLY A 186 4.18 4.99 4.63
CA GLY A 186 3.91 4.44 3.31
C GLY A 186 2.83 5.21 2.56
N GLU A 187 2.32 4.58 1.52
CA GLU A 187 1.24 5.06 0.69
C GLU A 187 0.21 3.97 0.45
N ILE A 188 -1.04 4.41 0.28
CA ILE A 188 -2.16 3.60 -0.14
C ILE A 188 -2.70 4.22 -1.42
N LEU A 189 -2.68 3.44 -2.49
CA LEU A 189 -3.12 3.84 -3.83
C LEU A 189 -4.38 3.07 -4.21
N LEU A 190 -5.28 3.73 -4.91
CA LEU A 190 -6.49 3.16 -5.47
C LEU A 190 -6.44 3.32 -6.99
N CYS A 191 -6.36 2.18 -7.67
CA CYS A 191 -6.08 2.11 -9.10
C CYS A 191 -7.27 1.44 -9.81
N PRO A 192 -8.05 2.17 -10.64
CA PRO A 192 -9.10 1.56 -11.44
C PRO A 192 -8.59 0.48 -12.40
N GLY A 193 -9.47 -0.45 -12.76
CA GLY A 193 -9.29 -1.39 -13.87
C GLY A 193 -8.09 -2.33 -13.74
N LYS A 194 -7.49 -2.65 -14.89
CA LYS A 194 -6.32 -3.53 -15.05
C LYS A 194 -5.02 -2.73 -15.09
N ALA A 195 -3.93 -3.31 -14.58
CA ALA A 195 -2.58 -2.82 -14.88
C ALA A 195 -1.99 -3.62 -16.05
N THR A 196 -1.82 -2.97 -17.21
CA THR A 196 -1.19 -3.58 -18.41
C THR A 196 0.34 -3.59 -18.29
N ASP A 197 0.90 -2.55 -17.68
CA ASP A 197 2.24 -2.51 -17.11
C ASP A 197 2.14 -1.78 -15.75
N ASN A 198 3.13 -1.90 -14.86
CA ASN A 198 3.13 -1.25 -13.53
C ASN A 198 3.27 0.30 -13.63
N ARG A 199 2.74 0.93 -14.68
CA ARG A 199 2.71 2.38 -14.81
C ARG A 199 1.77 2.97 -13.78
N VAL A 200 2.29 3.97 -13.09
CA VAL A 200 1.53 4.91 -12.27
C VAL A 200 0.64 5.72 -13.23
N GLU A 201 -0.66 5.42 -13.25
CA GLU A 201 -1.65 6.20 -14.00
C GLU A 201 -1.71 7.63 -13.44
N MET A 202 -1.86 8.63 -14.31
CA MET A 202 -1.70 10.05 -13.92
C MET A 202 -2.78 10.56 -12.95
N ASP A 203 -3.86 9.79 -12.72
CA ASP A 203 -5.01 10.14 -11.87
C ASP A 203 -5.23 9.16 -10.70
N LEU A 204 -4.15 8.60 -10.15
CA LEU A 204 -4.24 7.68 -9.01
C LEU A 204 -4.74 8.39 -7.74
N ALA A 205 -5.91 7.98 -7.27
CA ALA A 205 -6.42 8.38 -5.96
C ALA A 205 -5.61 7.70 -4.86
N GLY A 206 -5.19 8.43 -3.84
CA GLY A 206 -4.41 7.84 -2.76
C GLY A 206 -4.03 8.83 -1.67
N PHE A 207 -3.39 8.32 -0.63
CA PHE A 207 -2.86 9.10 0.48
C PHE A 207 -1.66 8.42 1.11
N HIS A 208 -0.83 9.20 1.79
CA HIS A 208 0.25 8.66 2.59
C HIS A 208 -0.22 8.41 4.01
N TRP A 209 0.47 7.51 4.70
CA TRP A 209 0.30 7.31 6.14
C TRP A 209 1.66 7.31 6.82
N LEU A 210 1.68 7.65 8.10
CA LEU A 210 2.86 7.55 8.94
C LEU A 210 2.47 7.19 10.37
N ASP A 211 3.35 6.46 11.03
CA ASP A 211 3.27 6.13 12.46
C ASP A 211 4.47 6.74 13.18
N ASN A 212 4.19 7.42 14.28
CA ASN A 212 5.19 7.99 15.18
C ASN A 212 5.28 7.16 16.46
N ALA A 213 6.50 6.82 16.88
CA ALA A 213 6.76 5.92 18.02
C ALA A 213 6.03 6.33 19.31
N ASP A 214 5.99 7.63 19.59
CA ASP A 214 5.52 8.19 20.86
C ASP A 214 4.12 8.83 20.76
N ASP A 215 3.34 8.51 19.72
CA ASP A 215 2.10 9.24 19.43
C ASP A 215 1.05 8.42 18.67
N GLY A 216 1.45 7.73 17.60
CA GLY A 216 0.55 6.92 16.79
C GLY A 216 0.44 7.35 15.33
N ARG A 217 -0.66 6.91 14.71
CA ARG A 217 -0.93 6.94 13.27
C ARG A 217 -1.57 8.23 12.79
N TYR A 218 -1.10 8.68 11.63
CA TYR A 218 -1.62 9.81 10.88
C TYR A 218 -1.81 9.47 9.39
N LEU A 219 -2.85 10.04 8.79
CA LEU A 219 -3.02 10.14 7.34
C LEU A 219 -2.46 11.46 6.86
N VAL A 220 -1.84 11.45 5.68
CA VAL A 220 -1.34 12.64 4.99
C VAL A 220 -2.00 12.73 3.62
N ARG A 221 -2.92 13.68 3.48
CA ARG A 221 -3.57 14.00 2.21
C ARG A 221 -2.83 15.14 1.54
N SER A 222 -2.68 15.06 0.22
CA SER A 222 -2.00 16.07 -0.57
C SER A 222 -2.91 16.59 -1.69
N GLY A 223 -3.22 17.89 -1.65
CA GLY A 223 -3.87 18.62 -2.73
C GLY A 223 -3.36 20.06 -2.78
N SER A 224 -4.24 21.04 -2.91
CA SER A 224 -3.92 22.46 -2.67
C SER A 224 -3.47 22.73 -1.23
N THR A 225 -3.91 21.88 -0.29
CA THR A 225 -3.50 21.86 1.11
C THR A 225 -2.93 20.48 1.42
N VAL A 226 -1.84 20.43 2.18
CA VAL A 226 -1.35 19.21 2.82
C VAL A 226 -2.03 19.09 4.18
N SER A 227 -2.76 18.01 4.39
CA SER A 227 -3.49 17.77 5.63
C SER A 227 -2.91 16.56 6.35
N VAL A 228 -2.49 16.73 7.59
CA VAL A 228 -2.07 15.65 8.48
C VAL A 228 -3.15 15.40 9.52
N ILE A 229 -3.68 14.19 9.56
CA ILE A 229 -4.92 13.86 10.26
C ILE A 229 -4.67 12.66 11.17
N PRO A 230 -4.86 12.74 12.49
CA PRO A 230 -4.75 11.57 13.36
C PRO A 230 -5.80 10.52 12.95
N ALA A 231 -5.40 9.27 12.83
CA ALA A 231 -6.28 8.22 12.32
C ALA A 231 -6.12 6.89 13.05
N SER A 232 -7.23 6.26 13.43
CA SER A 232 -7.26 4.84 13.76
C SER A 232 -7.33 3.99 12.49
N ASP A 233 -7.21 2.66 12.62
CA ASP A 233 -7.38 1.74 11.49
C ASP A 233 -8.76 1.85 10.84
N SER A 234 -9.81 2.13 11.63
CA SER A 234 -11.14 2.39 11.10
C SER A 234 -11.21 3.68 10.28
N ASP A 235 -10.46 4.72 10.69
CA ASP A 235 -10.37 5.99 9.95
C ASP A 235 -9.63 5.78 8.63
N VAL A 236 -8.55 4.98 8.62
CA VAL A 236 -7.83 4.58 7.38
C VAL A 236 -8.76 3.82 6.44
N ALA A 237 -9.47 2.82 6.96
CA ALA A 237 -10.40 2.03 6.15
C ALA A 237 -11.57 2.88 5.63
N ALA A 238 -12.07 3.85 6.40
CA ALA A 238 -13.09 4.79 5.96
C ALA A 238 -12.57 5.68 4.82
N GLU A 239 -11.31 6.14 4.90
CA GLU A 239 -10.71 6.94 3.84
C GLU A 239 -10.56 6.17 2.53
N VAL A 240 -10.10 4.92 2.58
CA VAL A 240 -10.02 4.06 1.39
C VAL A 240 -11.40 3.89 0.76
N ARG A 241 -12.44 3.62 1.56
CA ARG A 241 -13.81 3.49 1.04
C ARG A 241 -14.34 4.78 0.44
N ARG A 242 -14.04 5.93 1.05
CA ARG A 242 -14.42 7.25 0.52
C ARG A 242 -13.79 7.47 -0.85
N LEU A 243 -12.47 7.27 -0.97
CA LEU A 243 -11.76 7.42 -2.24
C LEU A 243 -12.27 6.43 -3.30
N ALA A 244 -12.54 5.18 -2.92
CA ALA A 244 -13.09 4.19 -3.83
C ALA A 244 -14.48 4.60 -4.39
N ALA A 245 -15.30 5.29 -3.60
CA ALA A 245 -16.60 5.79 -4.03
C ALA A 245 -16.53 7.03 -4.94
N GLU A 246 -15.40 7.74 -4.94
CA GLU A 246 -15.15 8.92 -5.79
C GLU A 246 -14.53 8.55 -7.14
N LEU A 247 -14.03 7.32 -7.27
CA LEU A 247 -13.53 6.82 -8.55
C LEU A 247 -14.68 6.68 -9.55
N PRO A 248 -14.47 7.10 -10.81
CA PRO A 248 -15.49 6.96 -11.83
C PRO A 248 -15.86 5.48 -12.01
N ALA A 249 -17.17 5.20 -12.08
CA ALA A 249 -17.62 3.91 -12.55
C ALA A 249 -17.22 3.79 -14.03
N GLU A 250 -16.40 2.78 -14.36
CA GLU A 250 -16.11 2.49 -15.77
C GLU A 250 -17.42 2.24 -16.53
N THR A 251 -17.52 2.90 -17.69
CA THR A 251 -18.64 2.81 -18.63
C THR A 251 -18.61 1.49 -19.38
#